data_AF-A0A966LR51-F1
#
_entry.id   AF-A0A966LR51-F1
#
_cell.length_a   1.000
_cell.length_b   1.000
_cell.length_c   1.000
_cell.angle_alpha   90.00
_cell.angle_beta   90.00
_cell.angle_gamma   90.00
#
_symmetry.space_group_name_H-M   'P 1'
#
loop_
_entity.id
_entity.type
_entity.pdbx_description
1 polymer ?
#
loop_
_entity_poly.entity_id
_entity_poly.type
_entity_poly.pdbx_seq_one_letter_code
_entity_poly.pdbx_strand_id
1 'polypeptide(L)'
;MTQQKKWAEETKSAARRIGIGVATAVVTSATIYFLGFNRSKPAVSSTEVKKNTIRVWKQYVQAENMLQPRHDTVFARTVRGELTMEESRNQDSLTSENFIREINTLRETPDIDKDLSILLTDRIEYKRQEMDFSRYYIDRFIVFRDSLMTNDYRNYLIKELNDLNNGRRSSATERLGRNIEEQAAALEKKYKYPFRIKDFHFNDLYQSIKAARQAEVGPKSDLPDLN
;
A
#
# COMPACT_ATOMS: atom_id res chain seq x y z
N MET A 1 -64.37 -23.48 11.67
CA MET A 1 -62.99 -23.66 12.17
C MET A 1 -62.14 -22.58 11.53
N THR A 2 -61.82 -21.53 12.29
CA THR A 2 -61.42 -20.19 11.81
C THR A 2 -59.96 -20.11 11.34
N GLN A 3 -59.69 -19.32 10.31
CA GLN A 3 -58.36 -19.11 9.69
C GLN A 3 -57.23 -18.93 10.71
N GLN A 4 -57.48 -18.27 11.84
CA GLN A 4 -56.52 -18.11 12.94
C GLN A 4 -55.88 -19.41 13.47
N LYS A 5 -56.61 -20.55 13.48
CA LYS A 5 -56.04 -21.84 13.91
C LYS A 5 -55.03 -22.39 12.90
N LYS A 6 -55.24 -22.13 11.60
CA LYS A 6 -54.34 -22.57 10.51
C LYS A 6 -53.02 -21.81 10.54
N TRP A 7 -53.08 -20.49 10.76
CA TRP A 7 -51.90 -19.63 10.92
C TRP A 7 -51.05 -19.99 12.15
N ALA A 8 -51.68 -20.40 13.25
CA ALA A 8 -50.99 -20.82 14.48
C ALA A 8 -50.27 -22.17 14.35
N GLU A 9 -50.79 -23.11 13.56
CA GLU A 9 -50.13 -24.39 13.29
C GLU A 9 -48.98 -24.25 12.29
N GLU A 10 -49.14 -23.41 11.26
CA GLU A 10 -48.09 -23.13 10.28
C GLU A 10 -46.88 -22.44 10.92
N THR A 11 -47.10 -21.46 11.81
CA THR A 11 -46.02 -20.79 12.57
C THR A 11 -45.31 -21.72 13.56
N LYS A 12 -46.02 -22.61 14.25
CA LYS A 12 -45.40 -23.64 15.11
C LYS A 12 -44.55 -24.61 14.29
N SER A 13 -44.99 -25.00 13.10
CA SER A 13 -44.23 -25.89 12.22
C SER A 13 -42.98 -25.20 11.65
N ALA A 14 -43.07 -23.91 11.32
CA ALA A 14 -41.95 -23.12 10.82
C ALA A 14 -40.90 -22.86 11.90
N ALA A 15 -41.33 -22.49 13.12
CA ALA A 15 -40.43 -22.31 14.27
C ALA A 15 -39.69 -23.60 14.64
N ARG A 16 -40.35 -24.77 14.54
CA ARG A 16 -39.72 -26.07 14.81
C ARG A 16 -38.68 -26.43 13.74
N ARG A 17 -38.92 -26.12 12.46
CA ARG A 17 -37.94 -26.31 11.38
C ARG A 17 -36.74 -25.37 11.50
N ILE A 18 -36.96 -24.12 11.88
CA ILE A 18 -35.89 -23.14 12.14
C ILE A 18 -35.06 -23.59 13.36
N GLY A 19 -35.70 -24.00 14.45
CA GLY A 19 -35.02 -24.49 15.65
C GLY A 19 -34.15 -25.73 15.39
N ILE A 20 -34.66 -26.68 14.60
CA ILE A 20 -33.88 -27.86 14.19
C ILE A 20 -32.72 -27.44 13.28
N GLY A 21 -32.95 -26.54 12.31
CA GLY A 21 -31.89 -26.05 11.42
C GLY A 21 -30.75 -25.34 12.16
N VAL A 22 -31.08 -24.50 13.15
CA VAL A 22 -30.09 -23.80 13.99
C VAL A 22 -29.35 -24.78 14.91
N ALA A 23 -30.05 -25.73 15.52
CA ALA A 23 -29.40 -26.75 16.36
C ALA A 23 -28.47 -27.65 15.56
N THR A 24 -28.86 -28.08 14.35
CA THR A 24 -27.99 -28.86 13.46
C THR A 24 -26.78 -28.04 13.02
N ALA A 25 -26.94 -26.77 12.65
CA ALA A 25 -25.80 -25.92 12.28
C ALA A 25 -24.82 -25.69 13.44
N VAL A 26 -25.32 -25.49 14.66
CA VAL A 26 -24.47 -25.31 15.86
C VAL A 26 -23.76 -26.61 16.23
N VAL A 27 -24.46 -27.76 16.20
CA VAL A 27 -23.84 -29.06 16.49
C VAL A 27 -22.84 -29.45 15.41
N THR A 28 -23.13 -29.23 14.12
CA THR A 28 -22.16 -29.47 13.04
C THR A 28 -20.96 -28.53 13.17
N SER A 29 -21.15 -27.25 13.50
CA SER A 29 -20.05 -26.30 13.71
C SER A 29 -19.20 -26.66 14.92
N ALA A 30 -19.82 -27.07 16.04
CA ALA A 30 -19.12 -27.54 17.23
C ALA A 30 -18.40 -28.87 16.97
N THR A 31 -18.99 -29.75 16.16
CA THR A 31 -18.38 -31.04 15.79
C THR A 31 -17.20 -30.82 14.83
N ILE A 32 -17.27 -29.86 13.90
CA ILE A 32 -16.13 -29.43 13.06
C ILE A 32 -15.02 -28.81 13.91
N TYR A 33 -15.38 -28.03 14.94
CA TYR A 33 -14.43 -27.42 15.86
C TYR A 33 -13.73 -28.46 16.75
N PHE A 34 -14.45 -29.47 17.22
CA PHE A 34 -13.92 -30.54 18.09
C PHE A 34 -13.28 -31.73 17.36
N LEU A 35 -13.67 -32.05 16.11
CA LEU A 35 -13.17 -33.24 15.38
C LEU A 35 -11.91 -33.03 14.52
N GLY A 36 -11.37 -31.83 14.29
CA GLY A 36 -10.18 -31.82 13.43
C GLY A 36 -9.38 -30.55 13.11
N PHE A 37 -9.77 -29.34 13.50
CA PHE A 37 -9.03 -28.14 13.07
C PHE A 37 -8.12 -27.49 14.11
N ASN A 38 -7.99 -28.07 15.31
CA ASN A 38 -6.93 -27.71 16.27
C ASN A 38 -5.79 -28.75 16.28
N ARG A 39 -5.50 -29.35 15.12
CA ARG A 39 -4.17 -29.94 14.89
C ARG A 39 -3.25 -28.76 14.61
N SER A 40 -2.25 -28.56 15.46
CA SER A 40 -1.13 -27.65 15.20
C SER A 40 -0.75 -27.78 13.73
N LYS A 41 -0.88 -26.70 12.95
CA LYS A 41 -0.48 -26.73 11.54
C LYS A 41 0.90 -27.38 11.47
N PRO A 42 1.12 -28.38 10.60
CA PRO A 42 2.45 -28.96 10.45
C PRO A 42 3.42 -27.80 10.22
N ALA A 43 4.53 -27.79 10.97
CA ALA A 43 5.53 -26.74 10.85
C ALA A 43 5.89 -26.59 9.37
N VAL A 44 5.63 -25.41 8.81
CA VAL A 44 5.81 -25.19 7.37
C VAL A 44 7.28 -25.32 7.05
N SER A 45 7.60 -26.09 6.01
CA SER A 45 9.00 -26.32 5.64
C SER A 45 9.66 -25.01 5.23
N SER A 46 10.94 -24.85 5.57
CA SER A 46 11.74 -23.69 5.14
C SER A 46 11.77 -23.51 3.63
N THR A 47 11.63 -24.61 2.87
CA THR A 47 11.51 -24.63 1.42
C THR A 47 10.21 -23.97 0.93
N GLU A 48 9.08 -24.26 1.58
CA GLU A 48 7.80 -23.66 1.22
C GLU A 48 7.80 -22.16 1.53
N VAL A 49 8.37 -21.78 2.68
CA VAL A 49 8.55 -20.36 3.02
C VAL A 49 9.41 -19.65 1.98
N LYS A 50 10.56 -20.22 1.60
CA LYS A 50 11.43 -19.68 0.55
C LYS A 50 10.66 -19.48 -0.76
N LYS A 51 9.91 -20.50 -1.20
CA LYS A 51 9.16 -20.47 -2.46
C LYS A 51 8.10 -19.36 -2.46
N ASN A 52 7.33 -19.23 -1.38
CA ASN A 52 6.32 -18.19 -1.25
C ASN A 52 6.95 -16.80 -1.17
N THR A 53 8.03 -16.62 -0.41
CA THR A 53 8.79 -15.36 -0.35
C THR A 53 9.29 -14.93 -1.73
N ILE A 54 9.88 -15.83 -2.51
CA ILE A 54 10.36 -15.51 -3.88
C ILE A 54 9.19 -15.13 -4.79
N ARG A 55 8.07 -15.86 -4.72
CA ARG A 55 6.87 -15.56 -5.51
C ARG A 55 6.34 -14.17 -5.17
N VAL A 56 6.18 -13.87 -3.89
CA VAL A 56 5.67 -12.58 -3.42
C VAL A 56 6.61 -11.43 -3.76
N TRP A 57 7.93 -11.62 -3.65
CA TRP A 57 8.90 -10.62 -4.09
C TRP A 57 8.73 -10.26 -5.57
N LYS A 58 8.62 -11.25 -6.46
CA LYS A 58 8.43 -11.01 -7.90
C LYS A 58 7.14 -10.24 -8.17
N GLN A 59 6.05 -10.61 -7.49
CA GLN A 59 4.77 -9.92 -7.62
C GLN A 59 4.84 -8.49 -7.08
N TYR A 60 5.56 -8.27 -5.98
CA TYR A 60 5.80 -6.95 -5.42
C TYR A 60 6.56 -6.04 -6.39
N VAL A 61 7.67 -6.53 -6.95
CA VAL A 61 8.44 -5.83 -7.99
C VAL A 61 7.55 -5.46 -9.17
N GLN A 62 6.72 -6.39 -9.65
CA GLN A 62 5.78 -6.13 -10.74
C GLN A 62 4.76 -5.05 -10.38
N ALA A 63 4.15 -5.11 -9.19
CA ALA A 63 3.18 -4.12 -8.73
C ALA A 63 3.79 -2.71 -8.69
N GLU A 64 5.02 -2.58 -8.17
CA GLU A 64 5.75 -1.31 -8.12
C GLU A 64 6.08 -0.77 -9.51
N ASN A 65 6.58 -1.62 -10.40
CA ASN A 65 6.94 -1.24 -11.76
C ASN A 65 5.72 -0.81 -12.60
N MET A 66 4.52 -1.25 -12.23
CA MET A 66 3.26 -0.83 -12.84
C MET A 66 2.65 0.40 -12.18
N LEU A 67 3.08 0.80 -10.99
CA LEU A 67 2.48 1.90 -10.25
C LEU A 67 2.74 3.25 -10.94
N GLN A 68 4.01 3.58 -11.22
CA GLN A 68 4.37 4.86 -11.83
C GLN A 68 3.71 5.07 -13.20
N PRO A 69 3.72 4.11 -14.14
CA PRO A 69 3.03 4.28 -15.43
C PRO A 69 1.52 4.54 -15.30
N ARG A 70 0.86 3.98 -14.27
CA ARG A 70 -0.57 4.24 -14.01
C ARG A 70 -0.77 5.69 -13.55
N HIS A 71 0.08 6.20 -12.66
CA HIS A 71 0.06 7.61 -12.25
C HIS A 71 0.38 8.55 -13.42
N ASP A 72 1.39 8.23 -14.23
CA ASP A 72 1.77 9.02 -15.41
C ASP A 72 0.62 9.09 -16.43
N THR A 73 -0.14 8.01 -16.56
CA THR A 73 -1.33 7.98 -17.42
C THR A 73 -2.39 8.95 -16.91
N VAL A 74 -2.69 8.97 -15.61
CA VAL A 74 -3.63 9.94 -15.03
C VAL A 74 -3.13 11.36 -15.27
N PHE A 75 -1.86 11.64 -14.93
CA PHE A 75 -1.25 12.95 -15.13
C PHE A 75 -1.30 13.42 -16.59
N ALA A 76 -0.95 12.56 -17.54
CA ALA A 76 -0.93 12.90 -18.96
C ALA A 76 -2.33 13.24 -19.49
N ARG A 77 -3.38 12.58 -18.99
CA ARG A 77 -4.77 12.88 -19.35
C ARG A 77 -5.22 14.23 -18.77
N THR A 78 -4.80 14.55 -17.55
CA THR A 78 -5.03 15.86 -16.92
C THR A 78 -4.36 16.99 -17.69
N VAL A 79 -3.08 16.83 -18.08
CA VAL A 79 -2.35 17.84 -18.87
C VAL A 79 -2.98 18.04 -20.26
N ARG A 80 -3.53 16.97 -20.86
CA ARG A 80 -4.27 17.05 -22.13
C ARG A 80 -5.67 17.63 -22.02
N GLY A 81 -6.14 17.94 -20.81
CA GLY A 81 -7.50 18.44 -20.58
C GLY A 81 -8.59 17.39 -20.74
N GLU A 82 -8.23 16.10 -20.80
CA GLU A 82 -9.18 14.97 -20.85
C GLU A 82 -9.82 14.69 -19.49
N LEU A 83 -9.20 15.19 -18.42
CA LEU A 83 -9.67 15.11 -17.04
C LEU A 83 -9.62 16.50 -16.41
N THR A 84 -10.67 16.83 -15.67
CA THR A 84 -10.63 17.92 -14.68
C THR A 84 -9.64 17.58 -13.57
N MET A 85 -9.23 18.59 -12.79
CA MET A 85 -8.30 18.37 -11.69
C MET A 85 -8.93 17.51 -10.57
N GLU A 86 -10.24 17.65 -10.37
CA GLU A 86 -11.05 16.84 -9.46
C GLU A 86 -11.09 15.37 -9.92
N GLU A 87 -11.32 15.12 -11.21
CA GLU A 87 -11.29 13.76 -11.78
C GLU A 87 -9.89 13.16 -11.72
N SER A 88 -8.85 13.95 -12.00
CA SER A 88 -7.45 13.57 -11.85
C SER A 88 -7.16 13.10 -10.42
N ARG A 89 -7.52 13.91 -9.42
CA ARG A 89 -7.35 13.58 -8.00
C ARG A 89 -8.02 12.25 -7.63
N ASN A 90 -9.25 12.04 -8.11
CA ASN A 90 -10.02 10.84 -7.80
C ASN A 90 -9.44 9.59 -8.50
N GLN A 91 -8.98 9.69 -9.75
CA GLN A 91 -8.34 8.58 -10.46
C GLN A 91 -6.94 8.25 -9.92
N ASP A 92 -6.16 9.26 -9.54
CA ASP A 92 -4.86 9.11 -8.89
C ASP A 92 -4.99 8.40 -7.53
N SER A 93 -6.01 8.82 -6.77
CA SER A 93 -6.42 8.19 -5.51
C SER A 93 -6.81 6.72 -5.71
N LEU A 94 -7.67 6.43 -6.69
CA LEU A 94 -8.09 5.06 -6.99
C LEU A 94 -6.91 4.18 -7.40
N THR A 95 -5.96 4.72 -8.16
CA THR A 95 -4.71 4.04 -8.54
C THR A 95 -3.90 3.66 -7.30
N SER A 96 -3.76 4.60 -6.34
CA SER A 96 -3.08 4.37 -5.07
C SER A 96 -3.79 3.32 -4.20
N GLU A 97 -5.11 3.37 -4.11
CA GLU A 97 -5.92 2.40 -3.35
C GLU A 97 -5.84 1.00 -3.96
N ASN A 98 -5.86 0.89 -5.29
CA ASN A 98 -5.67 -0.39 -5.99
C ASN A 98 -4.32 -1.01 -5.67
N PHE A 99 -3.25 -0.20 -5.69
CA PHE A 99 -1.92 -0.66 -5.33
C PHE A 99 -1.85 -1.09 -3.86
N ILE A 100 -2.40 -0.31 -2.93
CA ILE A 100 -2.46 -0.67 -1.50
C ILE A 100 -3.17 -2.02 -1.33
N ARG A 101 -4.29 -2.26 -2.02
CA ARG A 101 -4.99 -3.54 -1.98
C ARG A 101 -4.14 -4.68 -2.52
N GLU A 102 -3.46 -4.47 -3.65
CA GLU A 102 -2.55 -5.45 -4.25
C GLU A 102 -1.42 -5.83 -3.28
N ILE A 103 -0.74 -4.85 -2.68
CA ILE A 103 0.32 -5.09 -1.69
C ILE A 103 -0.23 -5.77 -0.43
N ASN A 104 -1.45 -5.41 0.00
CA ASN A 104 -2.09 -6.03 1.15
C ASN A 104 -2.38 -7.53 0.91
N THR A 105 -2.84 -7.89 -0.29
CA THR A 105 -3.03 -9.29 -0.70
C THR A 105 -1.70 -10.05 -0.72
N LEU A 106 -0.62 -9.42 -1.19
CA LEU A 106 0.72 -10.00 -1.15
C LEU A 106 1.18 -10.28 0.28
N ARG A 107 1.00 -9.30 1.18
CA ARG A 107 1.35 -9.41 2.61
C ARG A 107 0.58 -10.52 3.31
N GLU A 108 -0.66 -10.76 2.92
CA GLU A 108 -1.54 -11.80 3.47
C GLU A 108 -1.26 -13.20 2.89
N THR A 109 -0.30 -13.32 1.96
CA THR A 109 0.13 -14.63 1.46
C THR A 109 0.66 -15.47 2.62
N PRO A 110 0.14 -16.70 2.82
CA PRO A 110 0.61 -17.56 3.90
C PRO A 110 2.08 -17.92 3.70
N ASP A 111 2.76 -18.09 4.83
CA ASP A 111 4.11 -18.65 4.89
C ASP A 111 5.14 -17.86 4.06
N ILE A 112 5.08 -16.53 4.11
CA ILE A 112 6.14 -15.66 3.60
C ILE A 112 7.14 -15.32 4.72
N ASP A 113 8.35 -14.91 4.35
CA ASP A 113 9.32 -14.40 5.30
C ASP A 113 8.77 -13.17 6.03
N LYS A 114 9.04 -13.09 7.34
CA LYS A 114 8.67 -11.97 8.20
C LYS A 114 9.26 -10.65 7.69
N ASP A 115 10.50 -10.66 7.21
CA ASP A 115 11.21 -9.48 6.73
C ASP A 115 10.51 -8.91 5.48
N LEU A 116 10.05 -9.79 4.58
CA LEU A 116 9.23 -9.39 3.43
C LEU A 116 7.84 -8.89 3.86
N SER A 117 7.21 -9.52 4.86
CA SER A 117 5.91 -9.07 5.39
C SER A 117 5.99 -7.66 6.01
N ILE A 118 7.07 -7.36 6.74
CA ILE A 118 7.35 -6.03 7.29
C ILE A 118 7.54 -5.03 6.15
N LEU A 119 8.36 -5.35 5.14
CA LEU A 119 8.57 -4.49 3.99
C LEU A 119 7.26 -4.09 3.30
N LEU A 120 6.35 -5.06 3.08
CA LEU A 120 5.05 -4.81 2.45
C LEU A 120 4.14 -3.95 3.35
N THR A 121 4.24 -4.10 4.68
CA THR A 121 3.50 -3.27 5.64
C THR A 121 3.97 -1.81 5.60
N ASP A 122 5.29 -1.60 5.66
CA ASP A 122 5.89 -0.27 5.56
C ASP A 122 5.53 0.40 4.23
N ARG A 123 5.50 -0.38 3.14
CA ARG A 123 5.14 0.14 1.83
C ARG A 123 3.69 0.59 1.74
N ILE A 124 2.76 -0.17 2.32
CA ILE A 124 1.33 0.22 2.41
C ILE A 124 1.20 1.55 3.14
N GLU A 125 1.85 1.67 4.30
CA GLU A 125 1.79 2.87 5.13
C GLU A 125 2.38 4.08 4.41
N TYR A 126 3.54 3.90 3.77
CA TYR A 126 4.13 4.94 2.93
C TYR A 126 3.17 5.39 1.82
N LYS A 127 2.50 4.45 1.12
CA LYS A 127 1.60 4.83 0.03
C LYS A 127 0.37 5.57 0.53
N ARG A 128 -0.15 5.24 1.71
CA ARG A 128 -1.25 5.99 2.34
C ARG A 128 -0.84 7.43 2.61
N GLN A 129 0.34 7.63 3.21
CA GLN A 129 0.88 8.96 3.48
C GLN A 129 1.10 9.76 2.18
N GLU A 130 1.61 9.12 1.14
CA GLU A 130 1.80 9.73 -0.19
C GLU A 130 0.47 10.13 -0.82
N MET A 131 -0.55 9.27 -0.73
CA MET A 131 -1.89 9.52 -1.26
C MET A 131 -2.58 10.66 -0.52
N ASP A 132 -2.56 10.67 0.81
CA ASP A 132 -3.16 11.73 1.62
C ASP A 132 -2.50 13.07 1.34
N PHE A 133 -1.18 13.06 1.17
CA PHE A 133 -0.43 14.24 0.77
C PHE A 133 -0.79 14.71 -0.65
N SER A 134 -0.90 13.80 -1.62
CA SER A 134 -1.30 14.11 -3.00
C SER A 134 -2.68 14.75 -3.04
N ARG A 135 -3.65 14.19 -2.31
CA ARG A 135 -5.01 14.75 -2.17
C ARG A 135 -4.97 16.16 -1.60
N TYR A 136 -4.29 16.35 -0.47
CA TYR A 136 -4.13 17.67 0.14
C TYR A 136 -3.52 18.69 -0.84
N TYR A 137 -2.46 18.30 -1.54
CA TYR A 137 -1.78 19.17 -2.50
C TYR A 137 -2.68 19.57 -3.67
N ILE A 138 -3.41 18.62 -4.26
CA ILE A 138 -4.33 18.89 -5.37
C ILE A 138 -5.51 19.74 -4.92
N ASP A 139 -6.06 19.50 -3.73
CA ASP A 139 -7.16 20.30 -3.17
C ASP A 139 -6.76 21.76 -2.97
N ARG A 140 -5.53 22.01 -2.50
CA ARG A 140 -4.96 23.36 -2.40
C ARG A 140 -4.82 24.02 -3.78
N PHE A 141 -4.41 23.26 -4.79
CA PHE A 141 -4.29 23.77 -6.16
C PHE A 141 -5.64 24.12 -6.78
N ILE A 142 -6.68 23.30 -6.56
CA ILE A 142 -8.05 23.59 -7.01
C ILE A 142 -8.55 24.89 -6.39
N VAL A 143 -8.40 25.04 -5.06
CA VAL A 143 -8.77 26.27 -4.36
C VAL A 143 -8.04 27.48 -4.94
N PHE A 144 -6.73 27.36 -5.19
CA PHE A 144 -5.91 28.40 -5.83
C PHE A 144 -6.41 28.82 -7.22
N ARG A 145 -6.82 27.86 -8.05
CA ARG A 145 -7.34 28.10 -9.40
C ARG A 145 -8.69 28.82 -9.37
N ASP A 146 -9.59 28.38 -8.49
CA ASP A 146 -11.02 28.72 -8.56
C ASP A 146 -11.41 29.98 -7.79
N SER A 147 -10.52 30.53 -6.98
CA SER A 147 -10.84 31.69 -6.15
C SER A 147 -10.23 32.98 -6.68
N LEU A 148 -11.02 34.06 -6.57
CA LEU A 148 -10.54 35.42 -6.69
C LEU A 148 -9.73 35.78 -5.43
N MET A 149 -8.51 35.26 -5.34
CA MET A 149 -7.63 35.47 -4.20
C MET A 149 -6.93 36.84 -4.24
N THR A 150 -6.67 37.40 -3.06
CA THR A 150 -5.72 38.50 -2.92
C THR A 150 -4.30 38.04 -3.27
N ASN A 151 -3.45 38.98 -3.70
CA ASN A 151 -2.04 38.67 -4.02
C ASN A 151 -1.28 38.08 -2.83
N ASP A 152 -1.60 38.48 -1.60
CA ASP A 152 -0.95 37.96 -0.38
C ASP A 152 -1.26 36.49 -0.14
N TYR A 153 -2.51 36.08 -0.30
CA TYR A 153 -2.90 34.68 -0.13
C TYR A 153 -2.37 33.79 -1.26
N ARG A 154 -2.31 34.33 -2.49
CA ARG A 154 -1.67 33.70 -3.64
C ARG A 154 -0.18 33.40 -3.36
N ASN A 155 0.56 34.39 -2.85
CA ASN A 155 1.98 34.24 -2.53
C ASN A 155 2.24 33.27 -1.37
N TYR A 156 1.39 33.28 -0.34
CA TYR A 156 1.41 32.29 0.73
C TYR A 156 1.26 30.86 0.19
N LEU A 157 0.26 30.61 -0.67
CA LEU A 157 0.03 29.30 -1.25
C LEU A 157 1.16 28.85 -2.18
N ILE A 158 1.73 29.74 -2.99
CA ILE A 158 2.92 29.40 -3.83
C ILE A 158 4.08 28.96 -2.95
N LYS A 159 4.34 29.68 -1.85
CA LYS A 159 5.38 29.29 -0.89
C LYS A 159 5.09 27.94 -0.25
N GLU A 160 3.86 27.73 0.23
CA GLU A 160 3.43 26.46 0.82
C GLU A 160 3.62 25.29 -0.17
N LEU A 161 3.18 25.43 -1.43
CA LEU A 161 3.32 24.39 -2.45
C LEU A 161 4.80 24.12 -2.80
N ASN A 162 5.64 25.15 -2.86
CA ASN A 162 7.08 24.99 -3.12
C ASN A 162 7.81 24.30 -1.97
N ASP A 163 7.52 24.69 -0.72
CA ASP A 163 8.11 24.07 0.48
C ASP A 163 7.70 22.59 0.60
N LEU A 164 6.44 22.29 0.27
CA LEU A 164 5.90 20.92 0.23
C LEU A 164 6.57 20.05 -0.86
N ASN A 165 6.87 20.62 -2.02
CA ASN A 165 7.47 19.89 -3.15
C ASN A 165 8.98 19.62 -2.94
N ASN A 166 9.72 20.60 -2.41
CA ASN A 166 11.19 20.53 -2.31
C ASN A 166 11.69 19.66 -1.13
N GLY A 167 10.99 19.67 0.02
CA GLY A 167 11.47 18.99 1.23
C GLY A 167 11.11 17.50 1.34
N ARG A 168 9.96 17.07 0.79
CA ARG A 168 9.40 15.74 1.12
C ARG A 168 9.70 14.66 0.09
N ARG A 169 9.62 14.95 -1.21
CA ARG A 169 9.71 13.94 -2.28
C ARG A 169 11.07 13.22 -2.31
N SER A 170 12.17 13.96 -2.20
CA SER A 170 13.53 13.39 -2.19
C SER A 170 13.75 12.48 -0.97
N SER A 171 13.28 12.89 0.21
CA SER A 171 13.43 12.10 1.44
C SER A 171 12.62 10.82 1.46
N ALA A 172 11.46 10.82 0.80
CA ALA A 172 10.50 9.74 0.86
C ALA A 172 10.94 8.58 -0.05
N THR A 173 11.29 8.86 -1.30
CA THR A 173 11.83 7.86 -2.24
C THR A 173 13.13 7.24 -1.74
N GLU A 174 14.01 8.02 -1.11
CA GLU A 174 15.25 7.48 -0.55
C GLU A 174 15.01 6.54 0.64
N ARG A 175 14.11 6.92 1.57
CA ARG A 175 13.74 6.04 2.69
C ARG A 175 13.16 4.71 2.19
N LEU A 176 12.29 4.77 1.18
CA LEU A 176 11.72 3.58 0.55
C LEU A 176 12.81 2.71 -0.09
N GLY A 177 13.67 3.31 -0.91
CA GLY A 177 14.76 2.60 -1.58
C GLY A 177 15.72 1.96 -0.58
N ARG A 178 16.09 2.68 0.50
CA ARG A 178 16.96 2.13 1.54
C ARG A 178 16.33 0.93 2.25
N ASN A 179 15.06 1.02 2.63
CA ASN A 179 14.35 -0.10 3.27
C ASN A 179 14.31 -1.33 2.33
N ILE A 180 13.97 -1.13 1.05
CA ILE A 180 13.97 -2.22 0.06
C ILE A 180 15.38 -2.82 -0.11
N GLU A 181 16.43 -2.00 -0.20
CA GLU A 181 17.82 -2.44 -0.34
C GLU A 181 18.27 -3.29 0.86
N GLU A 182 17.98 -2.84 2.08
CA GLU A 182 18.32 -3.55 3.33
C GLU A 182 17.58 -4.89 3.44
N GLN A 183 16.27 -4.91 3.22
CA GLN A 183 15.46 -6.13 3.31
C GLN A 183 15.81 -7.13 2.19
N ALA A 184 16.06 -6.64 0.97
CA ALA A 184 16.51 -7.48 -0.14
C ALA A 184 17.84 -8.17 0.18
N ALA A 185 18.81 -7.45 0.73
CA ALA A 185 20.10 -8.01 1.13
C ALA A 185 19.96 -9.09 2.23
N ALA A 186 19.07 -8.87 3.21
CA ALA A 186 18.77 -9.84 4.26
C ALA A 186 18.16 -11.14 3.68
N LEU A 187 17.17 -11.01 2.81
CA LEU A 187 16.51 -12.14 2.14
C LEU A 187 17.46 -12.90 1.21
N GLU A 188 18.32 -12.20 0.46
CA GLU A 188 19.34 -12.81 -0.41
C GLU A 188 20.34 -13.63 0.41
N LYS A 189 20.83 -13.08 1.52
CA LYS A 189 21.73 -13.78 2.43
C LYS A 189 21.10 -15.07 2.97
N LYS A 190 19.81 -15.03 3.34
CA LYS A 190 19.05 -16.12 3.93
C LYS A 190 18.71 -17.23 2.93
N TYR A 191 18.21 -16.86 1.75
CA TYR A 191 17.65 -17.83 0.80
C TYR A 191 18.54 -18.14 -0.40
N LYS A 192 19.67 -17.45 -0.56
CA LYS A 192 20.57 -17.57 -1.72
C LYS A 192 19.83 -17.39 -3.04
N TYR A 193 18.91 -16.44 -3.06
CA TYR A 193 18.14 -16.03 -4.23
C TYR A 193 18.38 -14.52 -4.45
N PRO A 194 18.54 -14.04 -5.70
CA PRO A 194 18.89 -12.65 -5.96
C PRO A 194 17.68 -11.70 -5.78
N PHE A 195 17.34 -11.36 -4.54
CA PHE A 195 16.41 -10.27 -4.24
C PHE A 195 17.14 -8.95 -4.48
N ARG A 196 16.76 -8.19 -5.51
CA ARG A 196 17.56 -7.05 -5.98
C ARG A 196 16.73 -5.78 -6.10
N ILE A 197 17.20 -4.70 -5.47
CA ILE A 197 16.58 -3.38 -5.63
C ILE A 197 16.65 -2.87 -7.08
N LYS A 198 17.64 -3.30 -7.87
CA LYS A 198 17.73 -2.96 -9.29
C LYS A 198 16.60 -3.55 -10.16
N ASP A 199 15.79 -4.44 -9.61
CA ASP A 199 14.62 -4.97 -10.31
C ASP A 199 13.44 -3.95 -10.30
N PHE A 200 13.53 -2.90 -9.47
CA PHE A 200 12.53 -1.84 -9.38
C PHE A 200 12.89 -0.67 -10.31
N HIS A 201 11.91 -0.18 -11.09
CA HIS A 201 12.10 0.92 -12.04
C HIS A 201 12.54 2.23 -11.37
N PHE A 202 12.15 2.47 -10.12
CA PHE A 202 12.57 3.67 -9.39
C PHE A 202 14.03 3.61 -8.91
N ASN A 203 14.74 2.48 -9.06
CA ASN A 203 16.09 2.30 -8.54
C ASN A 203 17.06 3.39 -9.01
N ASP A 204 17.02 3.78 -10.27
CA ASP A 204 17.96 4.79 -10.81
C ASP A 204 17.75 6.15 -10.12
N LEU A 205 16.49 6.53 -9.89
CA LEU A 205 16.13 7.72 -9.11
C LEU A 205 16.57 7.59 -7.65
N TYR A 206 16.41 6.41 -7.05
CA TYR A 206 16.91 6.15 -5.70
C TYR A 206 18.42 6.34 -5.61
N GLN A 207 19.18 5.76 -6.53
CA GLN A 207 20.65 5.88 -6.55
C GLN A 207 21.09 7.33 -6.78
N SER A 208 20.41 8.09 -7.63
CA SER A 208 20.74 9.50 -7.84
C SER A 208 20.51 10.34 -6.58
N ILE A 209 19.40 10.11 -5.86
CA ILE A 209 19.10 10.81 -4.59
C ILE A 209 20.13 10.42 -3.51
N LYS A 210 20.45 9.13 -3.39
CA LYS A 210 21.45 8.60 -2.46
C LYS A 210 22.82 9.24 -2.70
N ALA A 211 23.26 9.31 -3.96
CA ALA A 211 24.54 9.92 -4.34
C ALA A 211 24.58 11.43 -4.03
N ALA A 212 23.51 12.17 -4.34
CA ALA A 212 23.42 13.61 -4.05
C ALA A 212 23.58 13.90 -2.55
N ARG A 213 22.93 13.11 -1.68
CA ARG A 213 23.07 13.27 -0.22
C ARG A 213 24.45 12.91 0.30
N GLN A 214 25.10 11.89 -0.26
CA GLN A 214 26.46 11.54 0.11
C GLN A 214 27.46 12.64 -0.27
N ALA A 215 27.20 13.36 -1.38
CA ALA A 215 27.98 14.53 -1.76
C ALA A 215 27.75 15.74 -0.83
N GLU A 216 26.53 15.97 -0.36
CA GLU A 216 26.19 17.02 0.62
C GLU A 216 26.78 16.76 2.02
N VAL A 217 27.04 15.49 2.38
CA VAL A 217 27.63 15.04 3.66
C VAL A 217 29.14 14.79 3.54
N GLY A 218 29.77 15.09 2.40
CA GLY A 218 31.23 15.07 2.24
C GLY A 218 31.93 15.95 3.28
N PRO A 219 33.22 15.68 3.61
CA PRO A 219 33.94 16.46 4.61
C PRO A 219 33.80 17.95 4.28
N LYS A 220 33.28 18.74 5.23
CA LYS A 220 33.43 20.20 5.17
C LYS A 220 34.91 20.44 4.92
N SER A 221 35.25 21.12 3.82
CA SER A 221 36.66 21.40 3.57
C SER A 221 37.20 22.17 4.76
N ASP A 222 38.28 21.68 5.36
CA ASP A 222 39.15 22.44 6.26
C ASP A 222 39.92 23.50 5.45
N LEU A 223 39.23 24.25 4.59
CA LEU A 223 39.79 25.46 4.04
C LEU A 223 39.85 26.45 5.21
N PRO A 224 41.04 26.96 5.56
CA PRO A 224 41.16 27.93 6.63
C PRO A 224 40.31 29.14 6.27
N ASP A 225 39.57 29.67 7.25
CA ASP A 225 38.93 30.97 7.14
C ASP A 225 39.98 31.98 6.68
N LEU A 226 39.85 32.43 5.44
CA LEU A 226 40.58 33.59 4.95
C LEU A 226 39.72 34.81 5.30
N ASN A 227 40.23 35.55 6.29
CA ASN A 227 39.72 36.83 6.80
C ASN A 227 39.20 37.77 5.71
#